data_AF-A0A1X6NAI4-F1
#
_entry.id   AF-A0A1X6NAI4-F1
#
_cell.length_a   1.000
_cell.length_b   1.000
_cell.length_c   1.000
_cell.angle_alpha   90.00
_cell.angle_beta   90.00
_cell.angle_gamma   90.00
#
_symmetry.space_group_name_H-M   'P 1'
#
loop_
_entity.id
_entity.type
_entity.pdbx_description
1 polymer ?
#
loop_
_entity_poly.entity_id
_entity_poly.type
_entity_poly.pdbx_seq_one_letter_code
_entity_poly.pdbx_strand_id
1 'polypeptide(L)' 'MSFLGLRKWPTPVAKPLWPFIAAGTITYFLVAKAQDMGVKSEAYAKDPRNPYAAQIAKESHH' A
#
# COMPACT_ATOMS: atom_id res chain seq x y z
N MET A 1 24.23 17.08 12.63
CA MET A 1 23.46 17.52 13.81
C MET A 1 22.31 16.55 14.04
N SER A 2 22.13 16.04 15.27
CA SER A 2 20.99 15.18 15.61
C SER A 2 19.70 16.01 15.62
N PHE A 3 18.60 15.49 15.05
CA PHE A 3 17.32 16.19 14.81
C PHE A 3 16.70 16.84 16.07
N LEU A 4 17.09 16.40 17.28
CA LEU A 4 16.63 16.94 18.56
C LEU A 4 17.78 17.23 19.56
N GLY A 5 19.04 17.30 19.11
CA GLY A 5 20.20 17.42 20.01
C GLY A 5 20.47 16.20 20.92
N LEU A 6 19.60 15.19 20.88
CA LEU A 6 19.76 13.92 21.60
C LEU A 6 20.89 13.09 21.00
N ARG A 7 21.66 12.42 21.87
CA ARG A 7 22.70 11.47 21.46
C ARG A 7 22.07 10.29 20.70
N LYS A 8 22.51 10.06 19.46
CA LYS A 8 22.12 8.90 18.65
C LYS A 8 22.93 7.67 19.10
N TRP A 9 22.25 6.64 19.55
CA TRP A 9 22.85 5.35 19.89
C TRP A 9 22.73 4.38 18.70
N PRO A 10 23.76 3.60 18.36
CA PRO A 10 23.74 2.67 17.22
C PRO A 10 23.02 1.37 17.58
N THR A 11 21.74 1.44 17.94
CA THR A 11 20.92 0.28 18.29
C THR A 11 20.64 -0.56 17.03
N PRO A 12 20.82 -1.89 17.07
CA PRO A 12 20.55 -2.75 15.91
C PRO A 12 19.04 -2.90 15.69
N VAL A 13 18.46 -2.04 14.84
CA VAL A 13 17.02 -2.03 14.52
C VAL A 13 16.69 -2.93 13.32
N ALA A 14 17.46 -2.84 12.24
CA ALA A 14 17.16 -3.56 11.00
C ALA A 14 17.26 -5.09 11.15
N LYS A 15 18.25 -5.57 11.90
CA LYS A 15 18.52 -7.01 12.06
C LYS A 15 17.41 -7.80 12.80
N PRO A 16 16.80 -7.29 13.88
CA PRO A 16 15.64 -7.97 14.45
C PRO A 16 14.33 -7.67 13.70
N LEU A 17 14.20 -6.50 13.06
CA LEU A 17 12.92 -6.08 12.48
C LEU A 17 12.70 -6.50 11.03
N TRP A 18 13.71 -6.99 10.29
CA TRP A 18 13.55 -7.35 8.88
C TRP A 18 12.42 -8.35 8.59
N PRO A 19 12.10 -9.35 9.44
CA PRO A 19 10.99 -10.27 9.15
C PRO A 19 9.64 -9.55 9.16
N PHE A 20 9.46 -8.55 10.02
CA PHE A 20 8.24 -7.74 10.08
C PHE A 20 8.13 -6.81 8.88
N ILE A 21 9.24 -6.22 8.43
CA ILE A 21 9.27 -5.42 7.21
C ILE A 21 8.91 -6.30 6.00
N ALA A 22 9.49 -7.49 5.91
CA ALA A 22 9.19 -8.44 4.85
C ALA A 22 7.71 -8.85 4.85
N ALA A 23 7.18 -9.26 6.00
CA ALA A 23 5.77 -9.63 6.15
C ALA A 23 4.84 -8.47 5.79
N GLY A 24 5.08 -7.27 6.33
CA GLY A 24 4.27 -6.09 6.02
C GLY A 24 4.30 -5.71 4.54
N THR A 25 5.46 -5.84 3.89
CA THR A 25 5.59 -5.58 2.44
C THR A 25 4.81 -6.61 1.62
N ILE A 26 4.88 -7.89 2.00
CA ILE A 26 4.11 -8.96 1.33
C ILE A 26 2.61 -8.72 1.52
N THR A 27 2.16 -8.47 2.74
CA THR A 27 0.74 -8.17 3.03
C THR A 27 0.26 -6.96 2.26
N TYR A 28 1.04 -5.88 2.23
CA TYR A 28 0.72 -4.68 1.46
C TYR A 28 0.50 -5.00 -0.03
N PHE A 29 1.42 -5.77 -0.63
CA PHE A 29 1.29 -6.16 -2.04
C PHE A 29 0.01 -6.97 -2.31
N LEU A 30 -0.30 -7.94 -1.44
CA LEU A 30 -1.50 -8.77 -1.59
C LEU A 30 -2.79 -7.95 -1.43
N VAL A 31 -2.83 -7.07 -0.42
CA VAL A 31 -3.99 -6.20 -0.17
C VAL A 31 -4.17 -5.21 -1.32
N ALA A 32 -3.09 -4.64 -1.86
CA ALA A 32 -3.16 -3.77 -3.02
C ALA A 32 -3.79 -4.48 -4.23
N LYS A 33 -3.38 -5.72 -4.51
CA LYS A 33 -3.98 -6.53 -5.59
C LYS A 33 -5.43 -6.89 -5.33
N ALA A 34 -5.79 -7.24 -4.09
CA ALA A 34 -7.17 -7.50 -3.72
C ALA A 34 -8.05 -6.25 -3.88
N GLN A 35 -7.52 -5.08 -3.49
CA GLN A 35 -8.20 -3.80 -3.66
C GLN A 35 -8.42 -3.48 -5.14
N ASP A 36 -7.40 -3.63 -5.99
CA ASP A 36 -7.51 -3.41 -7.45
C ASP A 36 -8.64 -4.23 -8.07
N MET A 37 -8.80 -5.49 -7.65
CA MET A 37 -9.90 -6.35 -8.10
C MET A 37 -11.25 -5.89 -7.53
N GLY A 38 -11.28 -5.51 -6.26
CA GLY A 38 -12.50 -5.05 -5.59
C GLY A 38 -13.08 -3.79 -6.22
N VAL A 39 -12.25 -2.78 -6.50
CA VAL A 39 -12.70 -1.52 -7.11
C VAL A 39 -13.15 -1.68 -8.56
N LYS A 40 -12.70 -2.73 -9.26
CA LYS A 40 -13.12 -3.09 -10.63
C LYS A 40 -14.33 -4.02 -10.68
N SER A 41 -14.77 -4.57 -9.55
CA SER A 41 -15.92 -5.47 -9.49
C SER A 41 -17.22 -4.75 -9.87
N GLU A 42 -18.20 -5.49 -10.38
CA GLU A 42 -19.47 -4.93 -10.86
C GLU A 42 -20.23 -4.10 -9.80
N ALA A 43 -20.07 -4.49 -8.52
CA ALA A 43 -20.69 -3.79 -7.39
C ALA A 43 -20.11 -2.38 -7.16
N TYR A 44 -18.82 -2.16 -7.44
CA TYR A 44 -18.10 -0.94 -7.06
C TYR A 44 -17.51 -0.16 -8.24
N ALA A 45 -17.46 -0.75 -9.43
CA ALA A 45 -16.90 -0.12 -10.63
C ALA A 45 -17.64 1.16 -11.04
N LYS A 46 -18.95 1.23 -10.75
CA LYS A 46 -19.83 2.37 -11.08
C LYS A 46 -20.18 3.24 -9.87
N ASP A 47 -19.59 2.96 -8.71
CA ASP A 47 -19.84 3.78 -7.51
C ASP A 47 -19.22 5.18 -7.72
N PRO A 48 -19.97 6.28 -7.59
CA PRO A 48 -19.45 7.64 -7.74
C PRO A 48 -18.37 8.00 -6.71
N ARG A 49 -18.23 7.24 -5.62
CA ARG A 49 -17.18 7.41 -4.60
C ARG A 49 -15.88 6.72 -4.98
N ASN A 50 -15.89 5.85 -6.00
CA ASN A 50 -14.70 5.14 -6.43
C ASN A 50 -13.77 6.12 -7.19
N PRO A 51 -12.60 6.47 -6.63
CA PRO A 51 -11.69 7.44 -7.26
C PRO A 51 -11.09 6.92 -8.57
N TYR A 52 -11.17 5.60 -8.81
CA TYR A 52 -10.63 4.96 -10.01
C TYR A 52 -11.67 4.80 -11.12
N ALA A 53 -12.95 5.18 -10.91
CA ALA A 53 -14.03 4.92 -11.87
C ALA A 53 -13.70 5.42 -13.30
N ALA A 54 -13.11 6.62 -13.44
CA ALA A 54 -12.73 7.17 -14.74
C ALA A 54 -11.59 6.38 -15.42
N GLN A 55 -10.63 5.87 -14.64
CA GLN A 55 -9.52 5.06 -15.15
C GLN A 55 -10.02 3.67 -15.56
N ILE A 56 -10.87 3.06 -14.71
CA ILE A 56 -11.47 1.75 -14.96
C ILE A 56 -12.32 1.79 -16.23
N ALA A 57 -13.16 2.82 -16.39
CA ALA A 57 -13.94 3.00 -17.61
C ALA A 57 -13.04 3.07 -18.85
N LYS A 58 -11.95 3.84 -18.80
CA LYS A 58 -10.99 3.95 -19.91
C LYS A 58 -10.32 2.61 -20.26
N GLU A 59 -9.93 1.82 -19.26
CA GLU A 59 -9.36 0.48 -19.46
C GLU A 59 -10.38 -0.52 -20.02
N SER A 60 -11.65 -0.44 -19.63
CA SER A 60 -12.70 -1.34 -20.10
C SER A 60 -13.20 -1.07 -21.53
N HIS A 61 -12.90 0.11 -22.07
CA HIS A 61 -13.30 0.52 -23.42
C HIS A 61 -12.25 0.17 -24.50
N HIS A 62 -11.13 -0.44 -24.11
CA HIS A 62 -10.09 -0.99 -25.00
C HIS A 62 -10.21 -2.52 -25.08
#